data_AF-A0A7J0BY21-F1
#
_entry.id   AF-A0A7J0BY21-F1
#
_cell.length_a   1.000
_cell.length_b   1.000
_cell.length_c   1.000
_cell.angle_alpha   90.00
_cell.angle_beta   90.00
_cell.angle_gamma   90.00
#
_symmetry.space_group_name_H-M   'P 1'
#
loop_
_entity.id
_entity.type
_entity.pdbx_description
1 polymer ?
#
loop_
_entity_poly.entity_id
_entity_poly.type
_entity_poly.pdbx_seq_one_letter_code
_entity_poly.pdbx_strand_id
1 'polypeptide(L)'
;MEALDRLESLLGDISRFLENEHTQVTIALDEFQDIVDLKDGRVEAILREHVQRHRAAYIFLGSRRRVLQEIFTTKDRPFYQSATMMELAPLPHEELTEFICDQFALAGKSCPKEYAAKMVKLVQQYPYYAQALAYRAFSLSSGTCTEQNVAEAYAGMLENERYGYQAIVQSLSAAHLKFLCAISVHPFAQITSSEFLQNHGLSLGGVQHATRHLAEQDIIEKTREGWRVVDPIFEDWLQRTFA
;
A
#
# COMPACT_ATOMS: atom_id res chain seq x y z
N MET A 1 -5.31 -30.19 21.01
CA MET A 1 -4.30 -29.13 21.15
C MET A 1 -4.89 -27.91 20.49
N GLU A 2 -5.32 -26.96 21.33
CA GLU A 2 -5.98 -25.73 20.89
C GLU A 2 -5.00 -24.92 20.01
N ALA A 3 -5.52 -24.04 19.14
CA ALA A 3 -4.67 -23.26 18.23
C ALA A 3 -3.64 -22.39 18.97
N LEU A 4 -3.96 -21.94 20.19
CA LEU A 4 -3.05 -21.19 21.05
C LEU A 4 -1.92 -22.04 21.61
N ASP A 5 -2.19 -23.28 22.03
CA ASP A 5 -1.14 -24.20 22.49
C ASP A 5 -0.07 -24.40 21.40
N ARG A 6 -0.50 -24.46 20.13
CA ARG A 6 0.41 -24.56 18.97
C ARG A 6 1.25 -23.30 18.82
N LEU A 7 0.64 -22.12 18.98
CA LEU A 7 1.35 -20.84 18.91
C LEU A 7 2.39 -20.72 20.03
N GLU A 8 2.00 -21.01 21.27
CA GLU A 8 2.92 -21.01 22.42
C GLU A 8 4.07 -22.01 22.23
N SER A 9 3.76 -23.23 21.77
CA SER A 9 4.78 -24.22 21.48
C SER A 9 5.76 -23.72 20.42
N LEU A 10 5.28 -23.13 19.33
CA LEU A 10 6.13 -22.59 18.25
C LEU A 10 7.01 -21.44 18.75
N LEU A 11 6.47 -20.53 19.56
CA LEU A 11 7.25 -19.44 20.15
C LEU A 11 8.29 -19.96 21.16
N GLY A 12 7.96 -21.02 21.91
CA GLY A 12 8.90 -21.73 22.77
C GLY A 12 10.02 -22.42 22.00
N ASP A 13 9.73 -22.97 20.82
CA ASP A 13 10.75 -23.53 19.92
C ASP A 13 11.73 -22.45 19.45
N ILE A 14 11.23 -21.26 19.11
CA ILE A 14 12.05 -20.10 18.77
C ILE A 14 12.92 -19.69 19.96
N SER A 15 12.38 -19.64 21.19
CA SER A 15 13.17 -19.34 22.38
C SER A 15 14.36 -20.30 22.52
N ARG A 16 14.11 -21.60 22.41
CA ARG A 16 15.14 -22.65 22.52
C ARG A 16 16.18 -22.56 21.40
N PHE A 17 15.75 -22.23 20.19
CA PHE A 17 16.68 -21.96 19.08
C PHE A 17 17.61 -20.79 19.43
N LEU A 18 17.05 -19.65 19.86
CA LEU A 18 17.80 -18.44 20.18
C LEU A 18 18.76 -18.60 21.38
N GLU A 19 18.44 -19.48 22.34
CA GLU A 19 19.33 -19.78 23.48
C GLU A 19 20.61 -20.49 23.07
N ASN A 20 20.54 -21.31 22.01
CA ASN A 20 21.68 -22.08 21.49
C ASN A 20 22.48 -21.32 20.43
N GLU A 21 21.98 -20.17 19.97
CA GLU A 21 22.65 -19.37 18.95
C GLU A 21 23.60 -18.33 19.56
N HIS A 22 24.79 -18.23 18.97
CA HIS A 22 25.84 -17.30 19.41
C HIS A 22 25.92 -16.05 18.53
N THR A 23 25.19 -16.01 17.42
CA THR A 23 25.11 -14.85 16.53
C THR A 23 23.86 -14.03 16.81
N GLN A 24 23.90 -12.75 16.42
CA GLN A 24 22.71 -11.90 16.46
C GLN A 24 21.68 -12.40 15.44
N VAL A 25 20.48 -12.73 15.91
CA VAL A 25 19.35 -13.18 15.08
C VAL A 25 18.38 -12.02 14.86
N THR A 26 17.91 -11.86 13.62
CA THR A 26 16.83 -10.94 13.25
C THR A 26 15.66 -11.76 12.71
N ILE A 27 14.46 -11.52 13.24
CA ILE A 27 13.23 -12.18 12.83
C ILE A 27 12.34 -11.14 12.17
N ALA A 28 12.02 -11.35 10.88
CA ALA A 28 11.05 -10.54 10.15
C ALA A 28 9.71 -11.27 10.13
N LEU A 29 8.66 -10.61 10.60
CA LEU A 29 7.28 -11.08 10.54
C LEU A 29 6.57 -10.25 9.47
N ASP A 30 6.31 -10.88 8.33
CA ASP A 30 5.56 -10.27 7.25
C ASP A 30 4.06 -10.36 7.47
N GLU A 31 3.33 -9.36 6.99
CA GLU A 31 1.89 -9.18 7.20
C GLU A 31 1.46 -9.35 8.67
N PHE A 32 2.23 -8.78 9.60
CA PHE A 32 2.03 -8.95 11.04
C PHE A 32 0.67 -8.46 11.52
N GLN A 33 0.03 -7.51 10.81
CA GLN A 33 -1.30 -7.04 11.14
C GLN A 33 -2.40 -8.12 11.01
N ASP A 34 -2.15 -9.22 10.29
CA ASP A 34 -3.12 -10.29 10.07
C ASP A 34 -3.48 -11.04 11.36
N ILE A 35 -2.64 -10.90 12.41
CA ILE A 35 -2.93 -11.45 13.73
C ILE A 35 -4.23 -10.89 14.33
N VAL A 36 -4.67 -9.70 13.91
CA VAL A 36 -5.91 -9.06 14.40
C VAL A 36 -7.14 -9.81 13.91
N ASP A 37 -7.05 -10.49 12.76
CA ASP A 37 -8.16 -11.22 12.16
C ASP A 37 -8.37 -12.61 12.79
N LEU A 38 -7.47 -13.06 13.66
CA LEU A 38 -7.55 -14.36 14.33
C LEU A 38 -8.66 -14.45 15.40
N LYS A 39 -9.42 -13.37 15.63
CA LYS A 39 -10.59 -13.26 16.55
C LYS A 39 -10.36 -13.77 17.98
N ASP A 40 -9.11 -13.97 18.40
CA ASP A 40 -8.72 -14.31 19.76
C ASP A 40 -7.74 -13.25 20.27
N GLY A 41 -8.21 -12.38 21.16
CA GLY A 41 -7.43 -11.28 21.73
C GLY A 41 -6.21 -11.72 22.53
N ARG A 42 -6.06 -13.02 22.83
CA ARG A 42 -4.87 -13.58 23.52
C ARG A 42 -3.66 -13.70 22.61
N VAL A 43 -3.86 -13.75 21.28
CA VAL A 43 -2.76 -13.95 20.31
C VAL A 43 -1.70 -12.85 20.44
N GLU A 44 -2.11 -11.57 20.47
CA GLU A 44 -1.19 -10.45 20.66
C GLU A 44 -0.43 -10.54 21.98
N ALA A 45 -1.12 -10.93 23.06
CA ALA A 45 -0.52 -11.03 24.40
C ALA A 45 0.55 -12.13 24.47
N ILE A 46 0.24 -13.32 23.94
CA ILE A 46 1.17 -14.45 23.85
C ILE A 46 2.39 -14.07 23.01
N LEU A 47 2.17 -13.53 21.80
CA LEU A 47 3.26 -13.08 20.93
C LEU A 47 4.15 -12.06 21.65
N ARG A 48 3.54 -11.05 22.28
CA ARG A 48 4.28 -10.01 23.01
C ARG A 48 5.13 -10.59 24.13
N GLU A 49 4.57 -11.54 24.90
CA GLU A 49 5.25 -12.18 26.03
C GLU A 49 6.53 -12.90 25.60
N HIS A 50 6.48 -13.62 24.47
CA HIS A 50 7.65 -14.33 23.96
C HIS A 50 8.65 -13.39 23.28
N VAL A 51 8.17 -12.50 22.40
CA VAL A 51 9.01 -11.57 21.65
C VAL A 51 9.90 -10.72 22.56
N GLN A 52 9.37 -10.24 23.70
CA GLN A 52 10.17 -9.42 24.63
C GLN A 52 11.27 -10.18 25.37
N ARG A 53 11.18 -11.52 25.45
CA ARG A 53 12.18 -12.39 26.11
C ARG A 53 13.22 -12.91 25.14
N HIS A 54 12.87 -12.98 23.85
CA HIS A 54 13.78 -13.43 22.81
C HIS A 54 14.97 -12.49 22.65
N ARG A 55 16.18 -13.06 22.61
CA ARG A 55 17.42 -12.33 22.32
C ARG A 55 17.59 -12.14 20.81
N ALA A 56 16.58 -11.55 20.16
CA ALA A 56 16.54 -11.31 18.73
C ALA A 56 16.01 -9.90 18.42
N ALA A 57 16.45 -9.34 17.29
CA ALA A 57 15.82 -8.16 16.74
C ALA A 57 14.55 -8.56 15.96
N TYR A 58 13.48 -7.78 16.10
CA TYR A 58 12.22 -8.03 15.40
C TYR A 58 11.93 -6.92 14.39
N ILE A 59 11.53 -7.32 13.19
CA ILE A 59 11.00 -6.43 12.16
C ILE A 59 9.56 -6.87 11.90
N PHE A 60 8.61 -5.96 12.08
CA PHE A 60 7.21 -6.20 11.79
C PHE A 60 6.85 -5.44 10.51
N LEU A 61 6.47 -6.19 9.48
CA LEU A 61 6.09 -5.66 8.17
C LEU A 61 4.58 -5.82 7.98
N GLY A 62 4.01 -4.98 7.13
CA GLY A 62 2.57 -5.02 6.89
C GLY A 62 2.08 -4.02 5.85
N SER A 63 1.27 -4.52 4.92
CA SER A 63 0.61 -3.72 3.88
C SER A 63 -0.52 -2.84 4.44
N ARG A 64 -1.31 -3.34 5.41
CA ARG A 64 -2.38 -2.53 6.05
C ARG A 64 -1.79 -1.62 7.12
N ARG A 65 -1.17 -0.53 6.66
CA ARG A 65 -0.44 0.45 7.46
C ARG A 65 -1.18 0.86 8.72
N ARG A 66 -2.47 1.19 8.61
CA ARG A 66 -3.27 1.67 9.75
C ARG A 66 -3.38 0.60 10.84
N VAL A 67 -3.73 -0.63 10.47
CA VAL A 67 -3.90 -1.73 11.43
C VAL A 67 -2.57 -2.03 12.12
N LEU A 68 -1.47 -2.08 11.34
CA LEU A 68 -0.13 -2.29 11.88
C LEU A 68 0.25 -1.16 12.86
N GLN A 69 0.03 0.10 12.49
CA GLN A 69 0.29 1.24 13.38
C GLN A 69 -0.53 1.16 14.67
N GLU A 70 -1.80 0.79 14.59
CA GLU A 70 -2.69 0.69 15.75
C GLU A 70 -2.20 -0.37 16.76
N ILE A 71 -1.59 -1.47 16.31
CA ILE A 71 -0.98 -2.50 17.18
C ILE A 71 0.09 -1.89 18.11
N PHE A 72 0.93 -0.99 17.59
CA PHE A 72 2.07 -0.42 18.34
C PHE A 72 1.78 0.93 19.02
N THR A 73 0.71 1.62 18.64
CA THR A 73 0.40 2.99 19.13
C THR A 73 -0.82 3.08 20.05
N THR A 74 -1.61 2.02 20.17
CA THR A 74 -2.80 1.99 21.05
C THR A 74 -2.43 1.54 22.45
N LYS A 75 -2.67 2.38 23.47
CA LYS A 75 -2.29 2.12 24.87
C LYS A 75 -2.78 0.80 25.44
N ASP A 76 -3.97 0.36 25.04
CA ASP A 76 -4.62 -0.82 25.60
C ASP A 76 -4.21 -2.13 24.89
N ARG A 77 -3.28 -2.08 23.91
CA ARG A 77 -2.80 -3.26 23.17
C ARG A 77 -1.46 -3.77 23.71
N PRO A 78 -1.20 -5.09 23.69
CA PRO A 78 0.04 -5.68 24.23
C PRO A 78 1.33 -5.12 23.64
N PHE A 79 1.33 -4.76 22.35
CA PHE A 79 2.50 -4.25 21.63
C PHE A 79 2.71 -2.74 21.75
N TYR A 80 1.93 -2.04 22.59
CA TYR A 80 2.08 -0.59 22.77
C TYR A 80 3.53 -0.18 23.07
N GLN A 81 4.07 0.72 22.27
CA GLN A 81 5.44 1.26 22.36
C GLN A 81 6.57 0.20 22.35
N SER A 82 6.31 -0.99 21.81
CA SER A 82 7.29 -2.08 21.77
C SER A 82 8.20 -2.10 20.52
N ALA A 83 7.95 -1.21 19.56
CA ALA A 83 8.73 -1.09 18.32
C ALA A 83 8.91 0.37 17.89
N THR A 84 9.93 0.63 17.09
CA THR A 84 10.12 1.92 16.41
C THR A 84 9.37 1.89 15.07
N MET A 85 8.55 2.91 14.83
CA MET A 85 7.81 3.02 13.58
C MET A 85 8.72 3.53 12.47
N MET A 86 8.77 2.79 11.36
CA MET A 86 9.44 3.19 10.13
C MET A 86 8.41 3.20 9.00
N GLU A 87 8.22 4.36 8.39
CA GLU A 87 7.38 4.52 7.20
C GLU A 87 8.25 4.46 5.96
N LEU A 88 7.86 3.63 5.00
CA LEU A 88 8.52 3.57 3.70
C LEU A 88 7.87 4.57 2.76
N ALA A 89 8.64 5.58 2.36
CA ALA A 89 8.24 6.52 1.32
C ALA A 89 8.35 5.87 -0.07
N PRO A 90 7.67 6.42 -1.09
CA PRO A 90 7.95 6.06 -2.49
C PRO A 90 9.43 6.23 -2.84
N LEU A 91 9.90 5.51 -3.85
CA LEU A 91 11.31 5.57 -4.24
C LEU A 91 11.71 6.96 -4.73
N PRO A 92 12.98 7.38 -4.51
CA PRO A 92 13.47 8.65 -5.04
C PRO A 92 13.31 8.70 -6.56
N HIS A 93 12.73 9.81 -7.05
CA HIS A 93 12.36 9.95 -8.46
C HIS A 93 13.57 9.79 -9.41
N GLU A 94 14.71 10.41 -9.07
CA GLU A 94 15.90 10.36 -9.91
C GLU A 94 16.55 8.97 -9.89
N GLU A 95 16.66 8.33 -8.73
CA GLU A 95 17.23 6.98 -8.62
C GLU A 95 16.40 5.96 -9.42
N LEU A 96 15.06 6.06 -9.36
CA LEU A 96 14.18 5.17 -10.12
C LEU A 96 14.22 5.47 -11.63
N THR A 97 14.40 6.74 -12.00
CA THR A 97 14.58 7.16 -13.40
C THR A 97 15.87 6.59 -13.98
N GLU A 98 16.98 6.71 -13.24
CA GLU A 98 18.29 6.17 -13.62
C GLU A 98 18.25 4.65 -13.72
N PHE A 99 17.64 3.99 -12.71
CA PHE A 99 17.42 2.55 -12.73
C PHE A 99 16.71 2.10 -14.03
N ILE A 100 15.63 2.76 -14.44
CA ILE A 100 14.92 2.40 -15.68
C ILE A 100 15.82 2.58 -16.91
N CYS A 101 16.56 3.68 -17.01
CA CYS A 101 17.49 3.91 -18.12
C CYS A 101 18.55 2.80 -18.20
N ASP A 102 19.14 2.43 -17.06
CA ASP A 102 20.16 1.39 -16.97
C ASP A 102 19.62 0.02 -17.36
N GLN A 103 18.40 -0.32 -16.93
CA GLN A 103 17.75 -1.58 -17.30
C GLN A 103 17.51 -1.70 -18.82
N PHE A 104 17.19 -0.60 -19.51
CA PHE A 104 17.10 -0.60 -20.97
C PHE A 104 18.48 -0.83 -21.60
N ALA A 105 19.50 -0.13 -21.11
CA ALA A 105 20.87 -0.19 -21.63
C ALA A 105 21.47 -1.60 -21.49
N LEU A 106 21.26 -2.27 -20.35
CA LEU A 106 21.70 -3.64 -20.11
C LEU A 106 21.18 -4.64 -21.14
N ALA A 107 20.00 -4.38 -21.72
CA ALA A 107 19.39 -5.22 -22.74
C ALA A 107 19.61 -4.68 -24.17
N GLY A 108 20.55 -3.75 -24.37
CA GLY A 108 20.89 -3.20 -25.68
C GLY A 108 19.86 -2.22 -26.25
N LYS A 109 18.94 -1.70 -25.43
CA LYS A 109 17.98 -0.65 -25.78
C LYS A 109 18.36 0.67 -25.13
N SER A 110 17.75 1.77 -25.57
CA SER A 110 17.92 3.09 -24.97
C SER A 110 16.58 3.63 -24.48
N CYS A 111 16.53 4.17 -23.27
CA CYS A 111 15.41 4.96 -22.78
C CYS A 111 15.90 6.39 -22.51
N PRO A 112 15.47 7.40 -23.30
CA PRO A 112 15.70 8.79 -22.96
C PRO A 112 15.24 9.11 -21.54
N LYS A 113 16.06 9.85 -20.77
CA LYS A 113 15.79 10.19 -19.35
C LYS A 113 14.42 10.85 -19.17
N GLU A 114 13.97 11.65 -20.13
CA GLU A 114 12.65 12.29 -20.12
C GLU A 114 11.49 11.27 -20.09
N TYR A 115 11.61 10.14 -20.80
CA TYR A 115 10.57 9.12 -20.87
C TYR A 115 10.60 8.20 -19.65
N ALA A 116 11.79 7.88 -19.15
CA ALA A 116 11.96 7.21 -17.87
C ALA A 116 11.33 8.04 -16.72
N ALA A 117 11.67 9.33 -16.63
CA ALA A 117 11.10 10.24 -15.65
C ALA A 117 9.58 10.37 -15.78
N LYS A 118 9.06 10.43 -17.02
CA LYS A 118 7.61 10.44 -17.28
C LYS A 118 6.93 9.18 -16.73
N MET A 119 7.50 7.99 -16.97
CA MET A 119 6.97 6.73 -16.43
C MET A 119 6.97 6.72 -14.89
N VAL A 120 8.07 7.11 -14.26
CA VAL A 120 8.18 7.20 -12.79
C VAL A 120 7.14 8.15 -12.20
N LYS A 121 6.90 9.29 -12.86
CA LYS A 121 5.91 10.28 -12.43
C LYS A 121 4.48 9.78 -12.58
N LEU A 122 4.15 9.13 -13.71
CA LEU A 122 2.81 8.62 -13.99
C LEU A 122 2.32 7.66 -12.90
N VAL A 123 3.23 6.89 -12.32
CA VAL A 123 2.94 5.89 -11.31
C VAL A 123 3.24 6.34 -9.89
N GLN A 124 3.45 7.65 -9.67
CA GLN A 124 3.80 8.24 -8.38
C GLN A 124 4.94 7.50 -7.64
N GLN A 125 6.00 7.11 -8.37
CA GLN A 125 7.19 6.45 -7.81
C GLN A 125 6.93 5.09 -7.10
N TYR A 126 5.75 4.49 -7.26
CA TYR A 126 5.46 3.17 -6.70
C TYR A 126 6.32 2.11 -7.41
N PRO A 127 7.17 1.34 -6.69
CA PRO A 127 8.16 0.44 -7.29
C PRO A 127 7.54 -0.58 -8.25
N TYR A 128 6.44 -1.21 -7.83
CA TYR A 128 5.73 -2.22 -8.63
C TYR A 128 5.26 -1.64 -9.96
N TYR A 129 4.52 -0.52 -9.93
CA TYR A 129 4.00 0.10 -11.15
C TYR A 129 5.11 0.69 -12.02
N ALA A 130 6.17 1.24 -11.43
CA ALA A 130 7.31 1.76 -12.19
C ALA A 130 8.00 0.64 -12.99
N GLN A 131 8.23 -0.51 -12.36
CA GLN A 131 8.80 -1.67 -13.04
C GLN A 131 7.83 -2.23 -14.10
N ALA A 132 6.55 -2.38 -13.76
CA ALA A 132 5.54 -2.92 -14.68
C ALA A 132 5.36 -2.03 -15.92
N LEU A 133 5.29 -0.71 -15.73
CA LEU A 133 5.19 0.26 -16.81
C LEU A 133 6.45 0.29 -17.67
N ALA A 134 7.63 0.35 -17.04
CA ALA A 134 8.91 0.33 -17.74
C ALA A 134 9.10 -0.95 -18.56
N TYR A 135 8.72 -2.11 -18.01
CA TYR A 135 8.78 -3.39 -18.71
C TYR A 135 7.87 -3.43 -19.95
N ARG A 136 6.65 -2.87 -19.85
CA ARG A 136 5.74 -2.76 -21.00
C ARG A 136 6.31 -1.82 -22.06
N ALA A 137 6.78 -0.65 -21.67
CA ALA A 137 7.40 0.31 -22.60
C ALA A 137 8.65 -0.28 -23.26
N PHE A 138 9.46 -1.03 -22.50
CA PHE A 138 10.61 -1.77 -23.00
C PHE A 138 10.19 -2.78 -24.06
N SER A 139 9.14 -3.56 -23.80
CA SER A 139 8.64 -4.60 -24.72
C SER A 139 8.11 -4.01 -26.03
N LEU A 140 7.47 -2.83 -25.96
CA LEU A 140 6.98 -2.10 -27.14
C LEU A 140 8.09 -1.40 -27.94
N SER A 141 9.21 -1.09 -27.31
CA SER A 141 10.33 -0.41 -27.97
C SER A 141 11.14 -1.36 -28.86
N SER A 142 11.46 -0.94 -30.09
CA SER A 142 12.29 -1.69 -31.05
C SER A 142 13.80 -1.37 -30.95
N GLY A 143 14.19 -0.49 -30.04
CA GLY A 143 15.58 -0.10 -29.79
C GLY A 143 15.64 1.11 -28.87
N THR A 144 15.02 2.22 -29.28
CA THR A 144 14.87 3.42 -28.43
C THR A 144 13.43 3.58 -27.98
N CYS A 145 13.23 3.79 -26.68
CA CYS A 145 11.93 4.09 -26.10
C CYS A 145 11.44 5.46 -26.60
N THR A 146 10.17 5.55 -26.95
CA THR A 146 9.52 6.78 -27.43
C THR A 146 8.35 7.16 -26.52
N GLU A 147 7.89 8.40 -26.65
CA GLU A 147 6.67 8.84 -25.98
C GLU A 147 5.47 7.95 -26.30
N GLN A 148 5.35 7.48 -27.55
CA GLN A 148 4.27 6.59 -27.96
C GLN A 148 4.34 5.24 -27.23
N ASN A 149 5.54 4.68 -27.04
CA ASN A 149 5.68 3.44 -26.26
C ASN A 149 5.25 3.62 -24.81
N VAL A 150 5.57 4.76 -24.19
CA VAL A 150 5.14 5.07 -22.82
C VAL A 150 3.63 5.22 -22.74
N ALA A 151 3.02 5.96 -23.68
CA ALA A 151 1.58 6.17 -23.71
C ALA A 151 0.82 4.85 -23.90
N GLU A 152 1.25 4.02 -24.84
CA GLU A 152 0.66 2.70 -25.10
C GLU A 152 0.87 1.74 -23.93
N ALA A 153 2.06 1.71 -23.33
CA ALA A 153 2.35 0.91 -22.14
C ALA A 153 1.44 1.28 -20.96
N TYR A 154 1.23 2.58 -20.75
CA TYR A 154 0.39 3.08 -19.66
C TYR A 154 -1.10 2.79 -19.89
N ALA A 155 -1.60 3.00 -21.12
CA ALA A 155 -2.96 2.61 -21.49
C ALA A 155 -3.18 1.11 -21.31
N GLY A 156 -2.20 0.29 -21.72
CA GLY A 156 -2.22 -1.14 -21.47
C GLY A 156 -2.25 -1.49 -19.98
N MET A 157 -1.47 -0.80 -19.14
CA MET A 157 -1.48 -1.03 -17.70
C MET A 157 -2.85 -0.78 -17.08
N LEU A 158 -3.50 0.35 -17.40
CA LEU A 158 -4.87 0.65 -16.96
C LEU A 158 -5.88 -0.42 -17.38
N GLU A 159 -5.75 -0.93 -18.61
CA GLU A 159 -6.65 -1.96 -19.15
C GLU A 159 -6.46 -3.32 -18.45
N ASN A 160 -5.24 -3.67 -18.01
CA ASN A 160 -4.99 -4.92 -17.29
C ASN A 160 -5.60 -4.92 -15.89
N GLU A 161 -5.56 -3.78 -15.21
CA GLU A 161 -6.14 -3.63 -13.86
C GLU A 161 -7.67 -3.43 -13.90
N ARG A 162 -8.24 -3.17 -15.08
CA ARG A 162 -9.66 -2.83 -15.27
C ARG A 162 -10.61 -3.80 -14.56
N TYR A 163 -10.41 -5.10 -14.69
CA TYR A 163 -11.32 -6.09 -14.08
C TYR A 163 -11.25 -6.07 -12.56
N GLY A 164 -10.06 -5.86 -11.97
CA GLY A 164 -9.90 -5.68 -10.54
C GLY A 164 -10.60 -4.43 -10.04
N TYR A 165 -10.40 -3.30 -10.72
CA TYR A 165 -11.04 -2.03 -10.39
C TYR A 165 -12.56 -2.07 -10.56
N GLN A 166 -13.07 -2.75 -11.59
CA GLN A 166 -14.50 -2.97 -11.77
C GLN A 166 -15.08 -3.79 -10.62
N ALA A 167 -14.40 -4.84 -10.14
CA ALA A 167 -14.87 -5.63 -9.02
C ALA A 167 -14.95 -4.79 -7.73
N ILE A 168 -13.94 -3.94 -7.47
CA ILE A 168 -13.96 -2.99 -6.34
C ILE A 168 -15.18 -2.08 -6.46
N VAL A 169 -15.35 -1.39 -7.59
CA VAL A 169 -16.47 -0.46 -7.81
C VAL A 169 -17.84 -1.15 -7.68
N GLN A 170 -17.98 -2.38 -8.20
CA GLN A 170 -19.22 -3.15 -8.12
C GLN A 170 -19.58 -3.57 -6.69
N SER A 171 -18.60 -3.68 -5.78
CA SER A 171 -18.87 -3.93 -4.36
C SER A 171 -19.32 -2.69 -3.59
N LEU A 172 -19.16 -1.49 -4.16
CA LEU A 172 -19.48 -0.23 -3.48
C LEU A 172 -20.95 0.17 -3.69
N SER A 173 -21.54 0.77 -2.66
CA SER A 173 -22.82 1.45 -2.82
C SER A 173 -22.68 2.67 -3.74
N ALA A 174 -23.77 3.10 -4.39
CA ALA A 174 -23.75 4.30 -5.24
C ALA A 174 -23.27 5.55 -4.50
N ALA A 175 -23.58 5.68 -3.20
CA ALA A 175 -23.11 6.78 -2.38
C ALA A 175 -21.60 6.71 -2.10
N HIS A 176 -21.07 5.51 -1.85
CA HIS A 176 -19.62 5.28 -1.67
C HIS A 176 -18.85 5.55 -2.95
N LEU A 177 -19.33 5.04 -4.09
CA LEU A 177 -18.71 5.28 -5.39
C LEU A 177 -18.71 6.78 -5.73
N LYS A 178 -19.84 7.46 -5.53
CA LYS A 178 -19.93 8.91 -5.79
C LYS A 178 -18.91 9.71 -4.98
N PHE A 179 -18.74 9.35 -3.71
CA PHE A 179 -17.73 9.98 -2.85
C PHE A 179 -16.30 9.63 -3.28
N LEU A 180 -16.04 8.37 -3.63
CA LEU A 180 -14.73 7.93 -4.12
C LEU A 180 -14.32 8.67 -5.40
N CYS A 181 -15.23 8.81 -6.37
CA CYS A 181 -14.98 9.60 -7.57
C CYS A 181 -14.70 11.08 -7.24
N ALA A 182 -15.45 11.68 -6.33
CA ALA A 182 -15.22 13.06 -5.90
C ALA A 182 -13.82 13.26 -5.29
N ILE A 183 -13.36 12.32 -4.45
CA ILE A 183 -11.99 12.36 -3.91
C ILE A 183 -10.94 12.12 -4.99
N SER A 184 -11.20 11.23 -5.95
CA SER A 184 -10.22 10.97 -7.02
C SER A 184 -9.91 12.23 -7.84
N VAL A 185 -10.90 13.10 -8.07
CA VAL A 185 -10.73 14.37 -8.80
C VAL A 185 -10.20 15.49 -7.89
N HIS A 186 -10.57 15.45 -6.61
CA HIS A 186 -10.21 16.47 -5.62
C HIS A 186 -9.51 15.84 -4.42
N PRO A 187 -8.29 15.28 -4.59
CA PRO A 187 -7.53 14.76 -3.48
C PRO A 187 -7.26 15.90 -2.49
N PHE A 188 -7.22 15.54 -1.21
CA PHE A 188 -6.98 16.46 -0.09
C PHE A 188 -8.07 17.50 0.19
N ALA A 189 -9.22 17.44 -0.50
CA ALA A 189 -10.34 18.33 -0.25
C ALA A 189 -10.86 18.28 1.19
N GLN A 190 -11.47 19.39 1.64
CA GLN A 190 -12.21 19.46 2.89
C GLN A 190 -13.57 18.75 2.74
N ILE A 191 -13.55 17.42 2.86
CA ILE A 191 -14.67 16.53 2.54
C ILE A 191 -15.96 16.79 3.33
N THR A 192 -15.88 17.47 4.47
CA THR A 192 -17.03 17.84 5.31
C THR A 192 -17.51 19.28 5.11
N SER A 193 -16.85 20.05 4.22
CA SER A 193 -17.25 21.44 3.94
C SER A 193 -18.57 21.48 3.17
N SER A 194 -19.40 22.48 3.46
CA SER A 194 -20.67 22.68 2.73
C SER A 194 -20.46 22.81 1.22
N GLU A 195 -19.36 23.45 0.81
CA GLU A 195 -18.97 23.61 -0.59
C GLU A 195 -18.73 22.26 -1.26
N PHE A 196 -17.87 21.40 -0.69
CA PHE A 196 -17.58 20.08 -1.24
C PHE A 196 -18.83 19.20 -1.33
N LEU A 197 -19.65 19.22 -0.27
CA LEU A 197 -20.89 18.45 -0.20
C LEU A 197 -21.90 18.89 -1.27
N GLN A 198 -22.08 20.19 -1.48
CA GLN A 198 -23.00 20.73 -2.48
C GLN A 198 -22.52 20.46 -3.91
N ASN A 199 -21.25 20.74 -4.19
CA ASN A 199 -20.67 20.57 -5.54
C ASN A 199 -20.75 19.13 -6.04
N HIS A 200 -20.67 18.15 -5.12
CA HIS A 200 -20.74 16.73 -5.45
C HIS A 200 -22.09 16.09 -5.10
N GLY A 201 -23.08 16.86 -4.62
CA GLY A 201 -24.38 16.34 -4.17
C GLY A 201 -24.26 15.19 -3.17
N LEU A 202 -23.43 15.37 -2.15
CA LEU A 202 -23.16 14.41 -1.08
C LEU A 202 -23.79 14.89 0.23
N SER A 203 -24.15 13.95 1.11
CA SER A 203 -24.58 14.26 2.48
C SER A 203 -23.42 14.05 3.47
N LEU A 204 -23.41 14.82 4.57
CA LEU A 204 -22.37 14.69 5.59
C LEU A 204 -22.31 13.27 6.18
N GLY A 205 -23.46 12.70 6.54
CA GLY A 205 -23.54 11.34 7.06
C GLY A 205 -23.09 10.29 6.05
N GLY A 206 -23.44 10.47 4.78
CA GLY A 206 -22.98 9.60 3.68
C GLY A 206 -21.47 9.63 3.51
N VAL A 207 -20.86 10.83 3.50
CA VAL A 207 -19.41 11.02 3.41
C VAL A 207 -18.67 10.41 4.61
N GLN A 208 -19.16 10.61 5.83
CA GLN A 208 -18.55 10.03 7.03
C GLN A 208 -18.59 8.50 7.01
N HIS A 209 -19.72 7.92 6.60
CA HIS A 209 -19.86 6.47 6.44
C HIS A 209 -18.96 5.93 5.31
N ALA A 210 -18.91 6.63 4.17
CA ALA A 210 -18.04 6.29 3.05
C ALA A 210 -16.56 6.34 3.43
N THR A 211 -16.15 7.39 4.14
CA THR A 211 -14.77 7.58 4.59
C THR A 211 -14.32 6.41 5.46
N ARG A 212 -15.15 6.01 6.44
CA ARG A 212 -14.84 4.88 7.32
C ARG A 212 -14.73 3.58 6.52
N HIS A 213 -15.74 3.27 5.72
CA HIS A 213 -15.80 2.03 4.95
C HIS A 213 -14.65 1.89 3.95
N LEU A 214 -14.36 2.94 3.17
CA LEU A 214 -13.29 2.92 2.17
C LEU A 214 -11.90 2.88 2.82
N ALA A 215 -11.72 3.54 3.97
CA ALA A 215 -10.45 3.51 4.70
C ALA A 215 -10.20 2.15 5.38
N GLU A 216 -11.25 1.45 5.83
CA GLU A 216 -11.14 0.08 6.36
C GLU A 216 -10.75 -0.94 5.29
N GLN A 217 -10.99 -0.64 4.02
CA GLN A 217 -10.60 -1.47 2.87
C GLN A 217 -9.31 -0.99 2.20
N ASP A 218 -8.59 -0.04 2.82
CA ASP A 218 -7.37 0.59 2.28
C ASP A 218 -7.55 1.18 0.85
N ILE A 219 -8.78 1.57 0.47
CA ILE A 219 -9.06 2.22 -0.81
C ILE A 219 -8.70 3.70 -0.76
N ILE A 220 -8.91 4.34 0.40
CA ILE A 220 -8.52 5.72 0.67
C ILE A 220 -7.69 5.81 1.94
N GLU A 221 -6.83 6.81 2.01
CA GLU A 221 -6.01 7.08 3.20
C GLU A 221 -6.11 8.54 3.65
N LYS A 222 -5.88 8.76 4.96
CA LYS A 222 -5.75 10.10 5.54
C LYS A 222 -4.28 10.48 5.61
N THR A 223 -3.91 11.51 4.86
CA THR A 223 -2.61 12.16 4.93
C THR A 223 -2.68 13.46 5.76
N ARG A 224 -1.55 14.14 5.93
CA ARG A 224 -1.50 15.48 6.55
C ARG A 224 -2.28 16.52 5.73
N GLU A 225 -2.32 16.36 4.41
CA GLU A 225 -2.97 17.30 3.49
C GLU A 225 -4.48 17.04 3.39
N GLY A 226 -4.88 15.77 3.51
CA GLY A 226 -6.30 15.39 3.47
C GLY A 226 -6.50 13.94 3.08
N TRP A 227 -7.70 13.61 2.61
CA TRP A 227 -8.02 12.26 2.13
C TRP A 227 -7.67 12.11 0.65
N ARG A 228 -7.15 10.95 0.26
CA ARG A 228 -6.86 10.61 -1.15
C ARG A 228 -7.09 9.13 -1.43
N VAL A 229 -7.16 8.76 -2.70
CA VAL A 229 -7.13 7.35 -3.13
C VAL A 229 -5.72 6.79 -2.91
N VAL A 230 -5.62 5.55 -2.42
CA VAL A 230 -4.32 4.92 -2.08
C VAL A 230 -3.55 4.52 -3.35
N ASP A 231 -4.22 3.84 -4.29
CA ASP A 231 -3.63 3.39 -5.54
C ASP A 231 -3.72 4.50 -6.61
N PRO A 232 -2.59 5.04 -7.09
CA PRO A 232 -2.57 6.11 -8.09
C PRO A 232 -3.09 5.67 -9.46
N ILE A 233 -2.98 4.37 -9.79
CA ILE A 233 -3.48 3.83 -11.06
C ILE A 233 -4.99 3.65 -10.98
N PHE A 234 -5.50 3.26 -9.82
CA PHE A 234 -6.94 3.22 -9.57
C PHE A 234 -7.55 4.63 -9.58
N GLU A 235 -6.87 5.61 -9.00
CA GLU A 235 -7.27 7.02 -9.02
C GLU A 235 -7.44 7.54 -10.46
N ASP A 236 -6.44 7.34 -11.32
CA ASP A 236 -6.51 7.73 -12.73
C ASP A 236 -7.56 6.94 -13.51
N TRP A 237 -7.74 5.65 -13.22
CA TRP A 237 -8.80 4.85 -13.82
C TRP A 237 -10.21 5.36 -13.45
N LEU A 238 -10.43 5.74 -12.18
CA LEU A 238 -11.68 6.34 -11.73
C LEU A 238 -11.97 7.65 -12.45
N GLN A 239 -10.97 8.54 -12.56
CA GLN A 239 -11.10 9.80 -13.28
C GLN A 239 -11.47 9.57 -14.75
N ARG A 240 -10.81 8.65 -15.45
CA ARG A 240 -11.09 8.38 -16.87
C ARG A 240 -12.45 7.74 -17.12
N THR A 241 -12.97 7.02 -16.13
CA THR A 241 -14.21 6.24 -16.28
C THR A 241 -15.44 7.03 -15.83
N PHE A 242 -15.31 7.90 -14.83
CA PHE A 242 -16.43 8.55 -14.15
C PHE A 242 -16.37 10.08 -14.08
N ALA A 243 -15.24 10.72 -14.39
CA ALA A 243 -15.13 12.19 -14.46
C ALA A 243 -15.42 12.71 -15.88
#